data_AF-A0A314Y3A6-F1
#
_entry.id   AF-A0A314Y3A6-F1
#
_cell.length_a   1.000
_cell.length_b   1.000
_cell.length_c   1.000
_cell.angle_alpha   90.00
_cell.angle_beta   90.00
_cell.angle_gamma   90.00
#
_symmetry.space_group_name_H-M   'P 1'
#
loop_
_entity.id
_entity.type
_entity.pdbx_description
1 polymer ?
#
loop_
_entity_poly.entity_id
_entity_poly.type
_entity_poly.pdbx_seq_one_letter_code
_entity_poly.pdbx_strand_id
1 'polypeptide(L)'
;MAASSGENSVESKSSLSGIAPLEAVLFDIDGTLCDSDPIHCHAFREMLQEIGFNGGVPITEEYYIENIGGRHNDDIARILFPDDFQRGLKLTDDKEVMFRK
;
A
#
# COMPACT_ATOMS: atom_id res chain seq x y z
N MET A 1 45.13 28.18 9.09
CA MET A 1 43.66 28.27 9.18
C MET A 1 43.12 26.87 9.01
N ALA A 2 42.57 26.30 10.08
CA ALA A 2 42.19 24.90 10.16
C ALA A 2 40.94 24.61 9.30
N ALA A 3 41.02 23.57 8.47
CA ALA A 3 39.83 22.97 7.88
C ALA A 3 39.12 22.18 8.97
N SER A 4 37.95 22.66 9.38
CA SER A 4 37.05 21.95 10.28
C SER A 4 36.49 20.75 9.52
N SER A 5 36.99 19.57 9.81
CA SER A 5 36.39 18.31 9.38
C SER A 5 35.01 18.23 10.02
N GLY A 6 33.96 18.42 9.23
CA GLY A 6 32.58 18.20 9.66
C GLY A 6 32.44 16.73 10.06
N GLU A 7 32.19 16.50 11.34
CA GLU A 7 31.88 15.19 11.90
C GLU A 7 30.52 14.76 11.33
N ASN A 8 30.54 13.94 10.27
CA ASN A 8 29.35 13.18 9.89
C ASN A 8 29.10 12.18 11.01
N SER A 9 28.21 12.54 11.94
CA SER A 9 27.66 11.61 12.93
C SER A 9 26.87 10.55 12.18
N VAL A 10 27.57 9.51 11.74
CA VAL A 10 26.96 8.29 11.25
C VAL A 10 26.39 7.59 12.48
N GLU A 11 25.13 7.84 12.79
CA GLU A 11 24.35 7.02 13.71
C GLU A 11 24.54 5.57 13.28
N SER A 12 25.39 4.87 14.03
CA SER A 12 25.72 3.48 13.78
C SER A 12 24.49 2.67 14.12
N LYS A 13 23.62 2.47 13.13
CA LYS A 13 22.51 1.53 13.23
C LYS A 13 23.10 0.21 13.69
N SER A 14 22.77 -0.19 14.92
CA SER A 14 23.16 -1.48 15.47
C SER A 14 22.74 -2.55 14.48
N SER A 15 23.71 -3.28 13.94
CA SER A 15 23.43 -4.39 13.02
C SER A 15 22.44 -5.34 13.68
N LEU A 16 21.44 -5.82 12.93
CA LEU A 16 20.48 -6.84 13.41
C LEU A 16 21.23 -8.08 13.97
N SER A 17 22.44 -8.34 13.47
CA SER A 17 23.33 -9.39 13.96
C SER A 17 23.80 -9.20 15.41
N GLY A 18 23.63 -8.03 16.00
CA GLY A 18 23.96 -7.73 17.40
C GLY A 18 22.88 -8.16 18.40
N ILE A 19 21.67 -8.51 17.92
CA ILE A 19 20.51 -8.87 18.76
C ILE A 19 20.34 -10.40 18.77
N ALA A 20 20.45 -11.04 17.60
CA ALA A 20 20.47 -12.48 17.41
C ALA A 20 20.97 -12.81 15.98
N PRO A 21 21.43 -14.04 15.70
CA PRO A 21 21.62 -14.50 14.33
C PRO A 21 20.30 -14.39 13.54
N LEU A 22 20.35 -13.77 12.36
CA LEU A 22 19.20 -13.73 11.45
C LEU A 22 19.05 -15.10 10.77
N GLU A 23 17.97 -15.82 11.09
CA GLU A 23 17.74 -17.17 10.56
C GLU A 23 16.80 -17.19 9.36
N ALA A 24 15.82 -16.28 9.32
CA ALA A 24 14.84 -16.19 8.24
C ALA A 24 14.31 -14.76 8.06
N VAL A 25 13.85 -14.45 6.85
CA VAL A 25 13.13 -13.21 6.51
C VAL A 25 11.91 -13.59 5.67
N LEU A 26 10.76 -12.99 5.97
CA LEU A 26 9.56 -13.07 5.14
C LEU A 26 9.35 -11.72 4.46
N PHE A 27 9.20 -11.73 3.15
CA PHE A 27 8.89 -10.55 2.35
C PHE A 27 7.47 -10.66 1.83
N ASP A 28 6.74 -9.55 1.91
CA ASP A 28 5.52 -9.36 1.14
C ASP A 28 5.85 -9.09 -0.34
N ILE A 29 4.86 -9.15 -1.23
CA ILE A 29 5.04 -8.95 -2.67
C ILE A 29 4.72 -7.50 -3.04
N ASP A 30 3.46 -7.10 -2.89
CA ASP A 30 2.98 -5.81 -3.36
C ASP A 30 3.50 -4.66 -2.48
N GLY A 31 4.07 -3.64 -3.11
CA GLY A 31 4.70 -2.52 -2.39
C GLY A 31 5.98 -2.88 -1.62
N THR A 32 6.39 -4.17 -1.60
CA THR A 32 7.60 -4.65 -0.91
C THR A 32 8.65 -5.19 -1.88
N LEU A 33 8.36 -6.27 -2.60
CA LEU A 33 9.27 -6.81 -3.62
C LEU A 33 9.01 -6.21 -5.01
N CYS A 34 7.77 -5.76 -5.24
CA CYS A 34 7.31 -5.18 -6.49
C CYS A 34 6.77 -3.77 -6.25
N ASP A 35 7.11 -2.82 -7.12
CA ASP A 35 6.51 -1.47 -7.13
C ASP A 35 5.14 -1.50 -7.81
N SER A 36 4.22 -2.32 -7.27
CA SER A 36 2.88 -2.55 -7.82
C SER A 36 1.80 -1.68 -7.18
N ASP A 37 2.08 -1.03 -6.04
CA ASP A 37 1.12 -0.15 -5.35
C ASP A 37 0.59 0.99 -6.23
N PRO A 38 1.40 1.68 -7.05
CA PRO A 38 0.89 2.71 -7.96
C PRO A 38 -0.16 2.17 -8.94
N ILE A 39 0.01 0.92 -9.38
CA ILE A 39 -0.91 0.25 -10.32
C ILE A 39 -2.20 -0.16 -9.60
N HIS A 40 -2.10 -0.69 -8.39
CA HIS A 40 -3.28 -0.98 -7.55
C HIS A 40 -4.07 0.29 -7.20
N CYS A 41 -3.38 1.38 -6.84
CA CYS A 41 -4.02 2.66 -6.56
C CYS A 41 -4.76 3.20 -7.79
N HIS A 42 -4.13 3.15 -8.97
CA HIS A 42 -4.80 3.51 -10.22
C HIS A 42 -6.02 2.63 -10.46
N ALA A 43 -5.90 1.33 -10.20
CA ALA A 43 -6.98 0.38 -10.43
C ALA A 43 -8.23 0.72 -9.58
N PHE A 44 -8.04 0.92 -8.28
CA PHE A 44 -9.14 1.34 -7.41
C PHE A 44 -9.69 2.72 -7.78
N ARG A 45 -8.82 3.67 -8.15
CA ARG A 45 -9.24 5.04 -8.49
C ARG A 45 -10.23 5.07 -9.65
N GLU A 46 -9.90 4.43 -10.76
CA GLU A 46 -10.78 4.41 -11.95
C GLU A 46 -12.11 3.72 -11.63
N MET A 47 -12.06 2.53 -11.02
CA MET A 47 -13.28 1.75 -10.75
C MET A 47 -14.21 2.39 -9.74
N LEU A 48 -13.67 2.99 -8.68
CA LEU A 48 -14.47 3.71 -7.70
C LEU A 48 -15.08 4.97 -8.33
N GLN A 49 -14.34 5.65 -9.22
CA GLN A 49 -14.87 6.79 -9.95
C GLN A 49 -16.01 6.39 -10.91
N GLU A 50 -15.87 5.28 -11.64
CA GLU A 50 -16.90 4.78 -12.58
C GLU A 50 -18.26 4.53 -11.92
N ILE A 51 -18.27 4.07 -10.67
CA ILE A 51 -19.50 3.79 -9.92
C ILE A 51 -20.01 5.00 -9.11
N GLY A 52 -19.37 6.16 -9.26
CA GLY A 52 -19.74 7.39 -8.54
C GLY A 52 -19.41 7.37 -7.04
N PHE A 53 -18.44 6.56 -6.61
CA PHE A 53 -17.96 6.57 -5.23
C PHE A 53 -17.50 7.98 -4.84
N ASN A 54 -17.70 8.38 -3.58
CA ASN A 54 -17.36 9.72 -3.09
C ASN A 54 -17.94 10.86 -3.97
N GLY A 55 -19.15 10.68 -4.49
CA GLY A 55 -19.79 11.65 -5.39
C GLY A 55 -19.09 11.79 -6.75
N GLY A 56 -18.30 10.80 -7.17
CA GLY A 56 -17.51 10.80 -8.40
C GLY A 56 -16.14 11.46 -8.27
N VAL A 57 -15.74 11.87 -7.07
CA VAL A 57 -14.40 12.42 -6.81
C VAL A 57 -13.40 11.25 -6.68
N PRO A 58 -12.33 11.22 -7.49
CA PRO A 58 -11.31 10.16 -7.43
C PRO A 58 -10.66 10.08 -6.03
N ILE A 59 -10.37 8.85 -5.57
CA ILE A 59 -9.60 8.66 -4.34
C ILE A 59 -8.16 9.15 -4.50
N THR A 60 -7.60 9.71 -3.43
CA THR A 60 -6.19 10.10 -3.38
C THR A 60 -5.30 8.90 -3.05
N GLU A 61 -3.99 9.07 -3.22
CA GLU A 61 -3.02 8.05 -2.84
C GLU A 61 -2.99 7.85 -1.32
N GLU A 62 -3.14 8.92 -0.54
CA GLU A 62 -3.22 8.86 0.91
C GLU A 62 -4.42 8.04 1.37
N TYR A 63 -5.59 8.24 0.72
CA TYR A 63 -6.77 7.43 1.00
C TYR A 63 -6.51 5.95 0.69
N TYR A 64 -5.86 5.65 -0.44
CA TYR A 64 -5.50 4.28 -0.80
C TYR A 64 -4.59 3.64 0.26
N ILE A 65 -3.53 4.33 0.68
CA ILE A 65 -2.58 3.82 1.69
C ILE A 65 -3.30 3.56 3.02
N GLU A 66 -4.14 4.48 3.48
CA GLU A 66 -4.82 4.37 4.78
C GLU A 66 -5.88 3.25 4.80
N ASN A 67 -6.61 3.09 3.70
CA ASN A 67 -7.86 2.33 3.68
C ASN A 67 -7.82 1.05 2.82
N ILE A 68 -6.80 0.87 1.98
CA ILE A 68 -6.76 -0.20 0.96
C ILE A 68 -5.41 -0.94 0.94
N GLY A 69 -4.30 -0.21 0.87
CA GLY A 69 -2.95 -0.77 0.72
C GLY A 69 -2.64 -1.85 1.76
N GLY A 70 -2.18 -3.01 1.30
CA GLY A 70 -1.80 -4.16 2.16
C GLY A 70 -2.96 -4.84 2.91
N ARG A 71 -4.22 -4.45 2.69
CA ARG A 71 -5.38 -5.06 3.37
C ARG A 71 -5.96 -6.22 2.56
N HIS A 72 -6.61 -7.14 3.27
CA HIS A 72 -7.38 -8.19 2.62
C HIS A 72 -8.67 -7.65 1.98
N ASN A 73 -9.12 -8.29 0.90
CA ASN A 73 -10.31 -7.89 0.14
C ASN A 73 -11.56 -7.76 1.02
N ASP A 74 -11.74 -8.65 1.99
CA ASP A 74 -12.84 -8.58 2.96
C ASP A 74 -12.85 -7.28 3.77
N ASP A 75 -11.68 -6.79 4.18
CA ASP A 75 -11.58 -5.55 4.95
C ASP A 75 -11.80 -4.34 4.05
N ILE A 76 -11.21 -4.37 2.84
CA ILE A 76 -11.44 -3.34 1.81
C ILE A 76 -12.92 -3.23 1.49
N ALA A 77 -13.61 -4.35 1.28
CA ALA A 77 -15.03 -4.40 0.99
C ALA A 77 -15.88 -3.77 2.11
N ARG A 78 -15.55 -4.03 3.38
CA ARG A 78 -16.23 -3.43 4.54
C ARG A 78 -15.96 -1.93 4.66
N ILE A 79 -14.76 -1.48 4.33
CA ILE A 79 -14.40 -0.05 4.38
C ILE A 79 -15.11 0.73 3.27
N LEU A 80 -15.09 0.21 2.04
CA LEU A 80 -15.65 0.90 0.88
C LEU A 80 -17.18 0.84 0.82
N PHE A 81 -17.77 -0.26 1.29
CA PHE A 81 -19.23 -0.49 1.26
C PHE A 81 -19.72 -1.05 2.59
N PRO A 82 -19.73 -0.23 3.66
CA PRO A 82 -20.11 -0.69 5.00
C PRO A 82 -21.55 -1.24 5.06
N ASP A 83 -22.44 -0.72 4.21
CA ASP A 83 -23.85 -1.13 4.14
C ASP A 83 -24.11 -2.20 3.06
N ASP A 84 -23.11 -2.57 2.24
CA ASP A 84 -23.26 -3.52 1.13
C ASP A 84 -21.97 -4.31 0.87
N PHE A 85 -21.66 -5.22 1.80
CA PHE A 85 -20.45 -6.04 1.74
C PHE A 85 -20.32 -6.87 0.45
N GLN A 86 -21.44 -7.37 -0.10
CA GLN A 86 -21.42 -8.19 -1.31
C GLN A 86 -21.02 -7.36 -2.54
N ARG A 87 -21.50 -6.12 -2.64
CA ARG A 87 -21.03 -5.19 -3.65
C ARG A 87 -19.54 -4.88 -3.49
N GLY A 88 -19.07 -4.72 -2.26
CA GLY A 88 -17.65 -4.51 -1.98
C GLY A 88 -16.77 -5.67 -2.45
N LEU A 89 -17.15 -6.92 -2.13
CA LEU A 89 -16.43 -8.11 -2.59
C LEU A 89 -16.37 -8.19 -4.11
N LYS A 90 -17.52 -7.97 -4.77
CA LYS A 90 -17.57 -7.96 -6.24
C LYS A 90 -16.62 -6.91 -6.83
N LEU A 91 -16.56 -5.72 -6.23
CA LEU A 91 -15.66 -4.66 -6.68
C LEU A 91 -14.19 -5.09 -6.52
N THR A 92 -13.82 -5.74 -5.42
CA THR A 92 -12.44 -6.22 -5.23
C THR A 92 -12.05 -7.30 -6.26
N ASP A 93 -12.98 -8.16 -6.67
CA ASP A 93 -12.76 -9.16 -7.72
C ASP A 93 -12.64 -8.51 -9.11
N ASP A 94 -13.56 -7.59 -9.44
CA ASP A 94 -13.55 -6.86 -10.71
C ASP A 94 -12.25 -6.02 -10.84
N LYS A 95 -11.71 -5.54 -9.71
CA LYS A 95 -10.43 -4.80 -9.65
C LYS A 95 -9.25 -5.65 -10.06
N GLU A 96 -9.21 -6.92 -9.68
CA GLU A 96 -8.15 -7.84 -10.15
C GLU A 96 -8.16 -8.04 -11.66
N VAL A 97 -9.34 -7.97 -12.30
CA VAL A 97 -9.45 -8.02 -13.75
C VAL A 97 -8.91 -6.73 -14.37
N MET A 98 -9.18 -5.58 -13.76
CA MET A 98 -8.70 -4.31 -14.27
C MET A 98 -7.19 -4.12 -14.08
N PHE A 99 -6.64 -4.54 -12.94
CA PHE A 99 -5.21 -4.51 -12.66
C PHE A 99 -4.35 -5.25 -13.73
N ARG A 100 -4.93 -6.24 -14.42
CA ARG A 100 -4.26 -7.04 -15.45
C ARG A 100 -4.33 -6.44 -16.86
N LYS A 101 -5.01 -5.30 -17.03
CA LYS A 101 -5.12 -4.60 -18.33
C LYS A 101 -3.92 -3.70 -18.56
#